data_AF-A0A497L8Y5-F1
#
_entry.id   AF-A0A497L8Y5-F1
#
_cell.length_a   1.000
_cell.length_b   1.000
_cell.length_c   1.000
_cell.angle_alpha   90.00
_cell.angle_beta   90.00
_cell.angle_gamma   90.00
#
_symmetry.space_group_name_H-M   'P 1'
#
loop_
_entity.id
_entity.type
_entity.pdbx_description
1 polymer ?
#
loop_
_entity_poly.entity_id
_entity_poly.type
_entity_poly.pdbx_seq_one_letter_code
_entity_poly.pdbx_strand_id
1 'polypeptide(L)' 'MGWRKINKAYGADIEARCKALSSYAKKCPRCGGDGISLGTPVIQVGKTRGLRVEVLVCKDCGLVFYEKYEG' A
#
# COMPACT_ATOMS: atom_id res chain seq x y z
N MET A 1 21.74 31.23 -12.39
CA MET A 1 21.63 30.57 -11.06
C MET A 1 20.19 30.10 -10.77
N GLY A 2 19.61 29.19 -11.58
CA GLY A 2 18.20 28.76 -11.44
C GLY A 2 17.97 27.25 -11.25
N TRP A 3 18.95 26.41 -11.61
CA TRP A 3 18.79 24.95 -11.71
C TRP A 3 18.62 24.23 -10.37
N ARG A 4 19.20 24.74 -9.27
CA ARG A 4 19.03 24.16 -7.93
C ARG A 4 17.61 24.27 -7.38
N LYS A 5 16.86 25.31 -7.76
CA LYS A 5 15.48 25.51 -7.26
C LYS A 5 14.48 24.57 -7.95
N ILE A 6 14.68 24.29 -9.23
CA ILE A 6 13.80 23.43 -10.03
C ILE A 6 13.85 21.97 -9.52
N ASN A 7 15.06 21.42 -9.32
CA ASN A 7 15.21 20.05 -8.81
C ASN A 7 14.65 19.84 -7.40
N LYS A 8 14.68 20.88 -6.54
CA LYS A 8 14.11 20.79 -5.19
C LYS A 8 12.58 20.75 -5.22
N ALA A 9 11.96 21.51 -6.12
CA ALA A 9 10.52 21.46 -6.33
C ALA A 9 10.07 20.11 -6.91
N TYR A 10 10.85 19.55 -7.85
CA TYR A 10 10.63 18.24 -8.49
C TYR A 10 10.89 17.02 -7.58
N GLY A 11 11.56 17.20 -6.44
CA GLY A 11 11.70 16.14 -5.42
C GLY A 11 10.54 16.13 -4.43
N ALA A 12 10.04 17.32 -4.07
CA ALA A 12 8.97 17.48 -3.08
C ALA A 12 7.60 16.98 -3.57
N ASP A 13 7.30 17.12 -4.87
CA ASP A 13 6.09 16.56 -5.50
C ASP A 13 6.15 15.03 -5.62
N ILE A 14 7.33 14.44 -5.86
CA ILE A 14 7.52 12.98 -5.85
C ILE A 14 7.27 12.43 -4.45
N GLU A 15 7.86 13.03 -3.41
CA GLU A 15 7.64 12.61 -2.02
C GLU A 15 6.17 12.75 -1.60
N ALA A 16 5.51 13.86 -1.98
CA ALA A 16 4.09 14.07 -1.70
C ALA A 16 3.20 13.04 -2.41
N ARG A 17 3.51 12.69 -3.65
CA ARG A 17 2.77 11.66 -4.41
C ARG A 17 2.99 10.25 -3.84
N CYS A 18 4.22 9.91 -3.44
CA CYS A 18 4.50 8.64 -2.75
C CYS A 18 3.75 8.55 -1.41
N LYS A 19 3.70 9.64 -0.64
CA LYS A 19 2.97 9.69 0.63
C LYS A 19 1.45 9.57 0.44
N ALA A 20 0.93 10.17 -0.63
CA ALA A 20 -0.48 10.02 -1.02
C ALA A 20 -0.78 8.59 -1.50
N LEU A 21 0.10 7.96 -2.27
CA LEU A 21 -0.07 6.55 -2.70
C LEU A 21 -0.07 5.58 -1.50
N SER A 22 0.77 5.84 -0.50
CA SER A 22 0.84 5.04 0.74
C SER A 22 -0.48 5.01 1.53
N SER A 23 -1.34 6.04 1.42
CA SER A 23 -2.63 6.08 2.12
C SER A 23 -3.79 5.39 1.38
N TYR A 24 -3.66 5.07 0.09
CA TYR A 24 -4.69 4.30 -0.65
C TYR A 24 -4.58 2.79 -0.47
N ALA A 25 -3.43 2.29 -0.01
CA ALA A 25 -3.16 0.87 0.20
C ALA A 25 -4.24 0.18 1.08
N LYS A 26 -4.80 0.93 2.04
CA LYS A 26 -5.79 0.40 2.99
C LYS A 26 -7.24 0.49 2.53
N LYS A 27 -7.52 0.91 1.30
CA LYS A 27 -8.90 1.01 0.79
C LYS A 27 -9.35 -0.29 0.15
N CYS A 28 -10.60 -0.65 0.42
CA CYS A 28 -11.22 -1.84 -0.14
C CYS A 28 -11.33 -1.71 -1.67
N PRO A 29 -10.74 -2.64 -2.44
CA PRO A 29 -10.79 -2.57 -3.91
C PRO A 29 -12.20 -2.80 -4.48
N ARG A 30 -13.13 -3.31 -3.67
CA ARG A 30 -14.51 -3.58 -4.10
C ARG A 30 -15.46 -2.41 -3.87
N CYS A 31 -15.45 -1.81 -2.69
CA CYS A 31 -16.41 -0.74 -2.32
C CYS A 31 -15.76 0.60 -1.99
N GLY A 32 -14.43 0.70 -1.97
CA GLY A 32 -13.70 1.92 -1.61
C GLY A 32 -13.70 2.27 -0.12
N GLY A 33 -14.35 1.46 0.72
CA GLY A 33 -14.37 1.59 2.18
C GLY A 33 -13.02 1.28 2.85
N ASP A 34 -12.94 1.41 4.16
CA ASP A 34 -11.69 1.23 4.91
C ASP A 34 -11.42 -0.24 5.25
N GLY A 35 -10.19 -0.68 4.97
CA GLY A 35 -9.64 -1.98 5.38
C GLY A 35 -8.93 -1.91 6.72
N ILE A 36 -9.22 -2.87 7.61
CA ILE A 36 -8.47 -3.10 8.85
C ILE A 36 -7.38 -4.12 8.57
N SER A 37 -6.14 -3.83 8.96
CA SER A 37 -5.06 -4.82 8.97
C SER A 37 -5.25 -5.83 10.11
N LEU A 38 -5.25 -7.11 9.75
CA LEU A 38 -5.29 -8.24 10.70
C LEU A 38 -3.88 -8.74 11.07
N GLY A 39 -2.85 -8.27 10.36
CA GLY A 39 -1.46 -8.66 10.57
C GLY A 39 -0.78 -9.17 9.31
N THR A 40 0.44 -9.68 9.47
CA THR A 40 1.36 -9.99 8.37
C THR A 40 1.82 -11.46 8.34
N PRO A 41 0.92 -12.41 8.02
CA PRO A 41 1.27 -13.81 7.89
C PRO A 41 2.12 -14.08 6.63
N VAL A 42 2.83 -15.21 6.65
CA VAL A 42 3.45 -15.78 5.45
C VAL A 42 2.43 -16.70 4.79
N ILE A 43 1.90 -16.30 3.63
CA ILE A 43 1.06 -17.18 2.81
C ILE A 43 1.93 -18.00 1.85
N GLN A 44 1.57 -19.26 1.63
CA GLN A 44 2.23 -20.06 0.61
C GLN A 44 1.63 -19.78 -0.76
N VAL A 45 2.48 -19.37 -1.70
CA VAL A 45 2.14 -19.16 -3.11
C VAL A 45 2.75 -20.30 -3.91
N GLY A 46 1.92 -21.28 -4.26
CA GLY A 46 2.36 -22.52 -4.91
C GLY A 46 3.03 -23.48 -3.93
N LYS A 47 3.92 -24.36 -4.43
CA LYS A 47 4.52 -25.44 -3.63
C LYS A 47 5.72 -25.02 -2.77
N THR A 48 6.43 -23.95 -3.15
CA THR A 48 7.75 -23.65 -2.57
C THR A 48 7.96 -22.19 -2.17
N ARG A 49 7.11 -21.25 -2.62
CA ARG A 49 7.31 -19.83 -2.34
C ARG A 49 6.39 -19.40 -1.20
N GLY A 50 6.97 -18.80 -0.16
CA GLY A 50 6.23 -18.06 0.84
C GLY A 50 6.26 -16.58 0.52
N LEU A 51 5.13 -15.90 0.65
CA LEU A 51 5.03 -14.45 0.46
C LEU A 51 4.54 -13.83 1.76
N ARG A 52 5.28 -12.86 2.29
CA ARG A 52 4.82 -12.03 3.39
C ARG A 52 3.80 -11.04 2.83
N VAL A 53 2.57 -11.15 3.31
CA VAL A 53 1.48 -10.26 2.92
C VAL A 53 0.89 -9.65 4.17
N GLU A 54 0.41 -8.42 4.05
CA GLU A 54 -0.53 -7.87 5.01
C GLU A 54 -1.93 -8.34 4.64
N VAL A 55 -2.66 -8.93 5.59
CA VAL A 55 -4.07 -9.31 5.38
C VAL A 55 -4.94 -8.17 5.88
N LEU A 56 -5.81 -7.68 5.00
CA LEU A 56 -6.77 -6.64 5.34
C LEU A 56 -8.20 -7.14 5.16
N VAL A 57 -9.10 -6.64 6.00
CA VAL A 57 -10.54 -6.91 5.90
C VAL A 57 -11.31 -5.61 5.86
N CYS A 58 -12.16 -5.45 4.84
CA CYS A 58 -13.07 -4.32 4.73
C CYS A 58 -14.19 -4.41 5.77
N LYS A 59 -14.41 -3.33 6.53
CA LYS A 59 -15.50 -3.28 7.51
C LYS A 59 -16.89 -3.29 6.87
N ASP A 60 -17.03 -2.70 5.69
CA ASP A 60 -18.33 -2.46 5.06
C ASP A 60 -18.86 -3.68 4.31
N CYS A 61 -18.00 -4.36 3.53
CA CYS A 61 -18.41 -5.49 2.70
C CYS A 61 -17.79 -6.83 3.10
N GLY A 62 -16.93 -6.85 4.14
CA GLY A 62 -16.29 -8.06 4.63
C GLY A 62 -15.24 -8.67 3.71
N LEU A 63 -14.88 -8.00 2.61
CA LEU A 63 -13.88 -8.52 1.67
C LEU A 63 -12.52 -8.61 2.35
N VAL A 64 -11.94 -9.82 2.33
CA VAL A 64 -10.54 -10.06 2.69
C VAL A 64 -9.67 -9.83 1.46
N PHE A 65 -8.65 -8.99 1.59
CA PHE A 65 -7.70 -8.71 0.53
C PHE A 65 -6.27 -8.68 1.08
N TYR A 66 -5.31 -8.90 0.19
CA TYR A 66 -3.90 -9.03 0.53
C TYR A 66 -3.10 -7.93 -0.14
N GLU A 67 -2.23 -7.28 0.62
CA GLU A 67 -1.22 -6.39 0.07
C GLU A 67 0.18 -6.95 0.29
N LYS A 68 1.07 -6.65 -0.65
CA LYS A 68 2.47 -7.06 -0.55
C LYS A 68 3.09 -6.31 0.62
N TYR A 69 3.65 -7.04 1.58
CA TYR A 69 4.39 -6.43 2.66
C TYR A 69 5.78 -6.04 2.15
N GLU A 70 5.98 -4.75 1.85
CA GLU A 70 7.30 -4.19 1.58
C GLU A 70 7.89 -3.69 2.91
N GLY A 71 8.60 -4.60 3.59
CA GLY A 71 9.39 -4.30 4.78
C GLY A 71 10.82 -3.94 4.45
#